data_AF-A0A924CYC0-F1
#
_entry.id   AF-A0A924CYC0-F1
#
_cell.length_a   1.000
_cell.length_b   1.000
_cell.length_c   1.000
_cell.angle_alpha   90.00
_cell.angle_beta   90.00
_cell.angle_gamma   90.00
#
_symmetry.space_group_name_H-M   'P 1'
#
loop_
_entity.id
_entity.type
_entity.pdbx_description
1 polymer ?
#
loop_
_entity_poly.entity_id
_entity_poly.type
_entity_poly.pdbx_seq_one_letter_code
_entity_poly.pdbx_strand_id
1 'polypeptide(L)' 'SAIAELVAWANGDPRVTAITAATSPESPASQRVLAANGFARIGTTIDPEDGPLILWRSETAAGLAATPAAD' A
#
# COMPACT_ATOMS: atom_id res chain seq x y z
N SER A 1 10.97 2.24 -10.90
CA SER A 1 11.37 2.64 -9.54
C SER A 1 11.30 1.40 -8.67
N ALA A 2 12.03 1.35 -7.55
CA ALA A 2 12.02 0.17 -6.68
C ALA A 2 10.59 -0.20 -6.21
N ILE A 3 9.71 0.78 -5.99
CA ILE A 3 8.30 0.52 -5.62
C ILE A 3 7.52 -0.12 -6.77
N ALA A 4 7.71 0.34 -8.02
CA ALA A 4 7.04 -0.26 -9.18
C ALA A 4 7.43 -1.73 -9.37
N GLU A 5 8.72 -2.04 -9.19
CA GLU A 5 9.25 -3.41 -9.28
C GLU A 5 8.69 -4.31 -8.16
N LEU A 6 8.59 -3.78 -6.93
CA LEU A 6 7.97 -4.50 -5.82
C LEU A 6 6.49 -4.80 -6.07
N VAL A 7 5.72 -3.83 -6.60
CA VAL A 7 4.31 -4.03 -6.95
C VAL A 7 4.16 -5.05 -8.08
N ALA A 8 5.03 -5.02 -9.09
CA ALA A 8 5.02 -5.99 -10.17
C ALA A 8 5.32 -7.41 -9.67
N TRP A 9 6.32 -7.56 -8.79
CA TRP A 9 6.62 -8.83 -8.15
C TRP A 9 5.44 -9.36 -7.34
N ALA A 10 4.82 -8.53 -6.51
CA ALA A 10 3.70 -8.95 -5.67
C ALA A 10 2.47 -9.39 -6.49
N ASN A 11 2.24 -8.77 -7.64
CA ASN A 11 1.19 -9.21 -8.56
C ASN A 11 1.51 -10.55 -9.25
N GLY A 12 2.78 -10.96 -9.29
CA GLY A 12 3.21 -12.25 -9.84
C GLY A 12 3.17 -13.42 -8.84
N ASP A 13 3.08 -13.15 -7.54
CA ASP A 13 2.96 -14.19 -6.51
C ASP A 13 1.52 -14.27 -5.96
N PRO A 14 0.75 -15.32 -6.28
CA PRO A 14 -0.65 -15.43 -5.87
C PRO A 14 -0.85 -15.54 -4.35
N ARG A 15 0.21 -15.74 -3.57
CA ARG A 15 0.15 -15.79 -2.10
C ARG A 15 0.18 -14.39 -1.48
N VAL A 16 0.63 -13.39 -2.22
CA VAL A 16 0.66 -12.00 -1.75
C VAL A 16 -0.65 -11.35 -2.16
N THR A 17 -1.49 -10.96 -1.20
CA THR A 17 -2.81 -10.38 -1.46
C THR A 17 -2.81 -8.85 -1.43
N ALA A 18 -1.90 -8.25 -0.68
CA ALA A 18 -1.74 -6.81 -0.62
C ALA A 18 -0.33 -6.41 -0.18
N ILE A 19 0.06 -5.18 -0.50
CA ILE A 19 1.22 -4.50 0.08
C ILE A 19 0.71 -3.32 0.90
N THR A 20 1.18 -3.21 2.15
CA THR A 20 0.92 -2.04 3.01
C THR A 20 2.17 -1.21 3.18
N ALA A 21 2.00 0.11 3.29
CA ALA A 21 3.08 1.04 3.57
C ALA A 21 2.59 2.16 4.51
N ALA A 22 3.54 2.82 5.17
CA ALA A 22 3.27 4.00 5.98
C ALA A 22 4.20 5.14 5.58
N THR A 23 3.70 6.38 5.68
CA THR A 23 4.52 7.58 5.48
C THR A 23 4.16 8.64 6.50
N SER A 24 5.14 9.40 6.98
CA SER A 24 4.87 10.63 7.71
C SER A 24 4.08 11.63 6.83
N PRO A 25 3.14 12.41 7.39
CA PRO A 25 2.50 13.54 6.74
C PRO A 25 3.50 14.55 6.17
N GLU A 26 4.69 14.64 6.77
CA GLU A 26 5.76 15.57 6.39
C GLU A 26 6.59 15.08 5.19
N SER A 27 6.26 13.90 4.63
CA SER A 27 6.96 13.29 3.49
C SER A 27 6.13 13.30 2.19
N PRO A 28 5.76 14.46 1.62
CA PRO A 28 4.88 14.54 0.45
C PRO A 28 5.50 13.94 -0.82
N ALA A 29 6.83 13.84 -0.91
CA ALA A 29 7.49 13.14 -2.02
C ALA A 29 7.19 11.62 -1.97
N SER A 30 7.36 10.98 -0.82
CA SER A 30 7.06 9.56 -0.63
C SER A 30 5.58 9.24 -0.84
N GLN A 31 4.68 10.12 -0.38
CA GLN A 31 3.24 9.99 -0.61
C GLN A 31 2.90 9.98 -2.11
N ARG A 32 3.52 10.88 -2.90
CA ARG A 32 3.34 10.90 -4.36
C ARG A 32 3.86 9.64 -5.02
N VAL A 33 5.00 9.10 -4.56
CA VAL A 33 5.54 7.83 -5.07
C VAL A 33 4.55 6.70 -4.82
N LEU A 34 4.01 6.56 -3.60
CA LEU A 34 3.02 5.52 -3.30
C LEU A 34 1.76 5.68 -4.14
N ALA A 35 1.19 6.87 -4.22
CA ALA A 35 0.00 7.15 -5.02
C ALA A 35 0.23 6.84 -6.52
N ALA A 36 1.39 7.22 -7.06
CA ALA A 36 1.75 6.94 -8.46
C ALA A 36 1.96 5.44 -8.74
N ASN A 37 2.16 4.62 -7.71
CA ASN A 37 2.36 3.17 -7.83
C ASN A 37 1.12 2.37 -7.38
N GLY A 38 -0.05 3.00 -7.36
CA GLY A 38 -1.34 2.31 -7.15
C GLY A 38 -1.69 2.06 -5.68
N PHE A 39 -0.95 2.64 -4.73
CA PHE A 39 -1.36 2.59 -3.33
C PHE A 39 -2.49 3.58 -3.06
N ALA A 40 -3.56 3.10 -2.43
CA ALA A 40 -4.62 3.91 -1.88
C ALA A 40 -4.34 4.24 -0.41
N ARG A 41 -4.68 5.46 0.03
CA ARG A 41 -4.68 5.81 1.44
C ARG A 41 -5.85 5.11 2.13
N ILE A 42 -5.57 4.32 3.15
CA ILE A 42 -6.57 3.54 3.89
C ILE A 42 -6.80 4.03 5.32
N GLY A 43 -5.99 4.98 5.80
CA GLY A 43 -6.18 5.55 7.13
C GLY A 43 -4.98 6.33 7.64
N THR A 44 -4.97 6.55 8.94
CA THR A 44 -3.88 7.17 9.69
C THR A 44 -3.72 6.48 11.04
N THR A 45 -2.51 6.46 11.58
CA THR A 45 -2.21 5.97 12.93
C THR A 45 -1.23 6.91 13.63
N ILE A 46 -1.04 6.74 14.93
CA ILE A 46 0.06 7.37 15.67
C ILE A 46 1.01 6.25 16.09
N ASP A 47 2.24 6.34 15.62
CA ASP A 47 3.35 5.51 16.03
C ASP A 47 4.10 6.18 17.20
N PRO A 48 4.55 5.44 18.22
CA PRO A 48 5.24 6.02 19.36
C PRO A 48 6.62 6.63 19.03
N GLU A 49 7.28 6.18 17.98
CA GLU A 49 8.61 6.67 17.56
C GLU A 49 8.46 7.71 16.44
N ASP A 50 7.66 7.40 15.41
CA ASP A 50 7.53 8.23 14.21
C ASP A 50 6.39 9.27 14.28
N GLY A 51 5.56 9.21 15.32
CA GLY A 51 4.41 10.11 15.48
C GLY A 51 3.30 9.80 14.46
N PRO A 52 2.58 10.81 13.94
CA PRO A 52 1.49 10.59 13.01
C PRO A 52 1.97 9.93 11.71
N LEU A 53 1.28 8.88 11.27
CA LEU A 53 1.52 8.17 10.02
C LEU A 53 0.26 8.09 9.16
N ILE A 54 0.44 8.18 7.85
CA ILE A 54 -0.57 7.87 6.84
C ILE A 54 -0.38 6.43 6.40
N LEU A 55 -1.45 5.64 6.44
CA LEU A 55 -1.44 4.24 6.04
C LEU A 55 -1.92 4.09 4.59
N TRP A 56 -1.18 3.28 3.84
CA TRP A 56 -1.37 3.05 2.41
C TRP A 56 -1.48 1.56 2.12
N ARG A 57 -2.27 1.20 1.11
CA ARG A 57 -2.45 -0.18 0.68
C ARG A 57 -2.59 -0.27 -0.84
N SER A 58 -1.91 -1.24 -1.43
CA SER A 58 -2.10 -1.64 -2.82
C SER A 58 -2.56 -3.10 -2.81
N GLU A 59 -3.76 -3.37 -3.33
CA GLU A 59 -4.24 -4.75 -3.51
C GLU A 59 -3.50 -5.39 -4.69
N THR A 60 -3.20 -6.68 -4.60
CA THR A 60 -2.72 -7.44 -5.75
C THR A 60 -3.89 -8.07 -6.50
N ALA A 61 -3.64 -8.58 -7.71
CA ALA A 61 -4.62 -9.37 -8.45
C ALA A 61 -5.22 -10.52 -7.60
N ALA A 62 -4.39 -11.17 -6.77
CA ALA A 62 -4.84 -12.25 -5.89
C ALA A 62 -5.75 -11.74 -4.76
N GLY A 63 -5.42 -10.61 -4.12
CA GLY A 63 -6.27 -10.02 -3.08
C GLY A 63 -7.64 -9.56 -3.60
N LEU A 64 -7.66 -9.00 -4.82
CA LEU A 64 -8.90 -8.62 -5.49
C LEU A 64 -9.75 -9.84 -5.87
N ALA A 65 -9.12 -10.94 -6.32
CA ALA A 65 -9.82 -12.18 -6.65
C ALA A 65 -10.34 -12.94 -5.42
N ALA A 66 -9.69 -12.80 -4.27
CA ALA A 66 -10.04 -13.49 -3.03
C ALA A 66 -11.13 -12.77 -2.22
N THR A 67 -11.57 -11.58 -2.64
CA THR A 67 -12.69 -10.87 -2.00
C THR A 67 -14.00 -11.33 -2.64
N PRO A 68 -14.78 -12.26 -2.05
CA PRO A 68 -16.14 -12.50 -2.52
C PRO A 68 -16.96 -11.22 -2.31
N ALA A 69 -17.80 -10.89 -3.29
CA ALA A 69 -18.84 -9.88 -3.11
C ALA A 69 -19.65 -10.23 -1.85
N ALA A 70 -19.79 -9.27 -0.94
CA ALA A 70 -20.63 -9.45 0.24
C ALA A 70 -22.07 -9.73 -0.20
N ASP A 71 -22.63 -10.86 0.26
CA ASP A 71 -24.06 -11.20 0.20
C ASP A 71 -24.89 -10.29 1.14
#